data_AF-A0A2S8EPE4-F1
#
_entry.id   AF-A0A2S8EPE4-F1
#
_cell.length_a   1.000
_cell.length_b   1.000
_cell.length_c   1.000
_cell.angle_alpha   90.00
_cell.angle_beta   90.00
_cell.angle_gamma   90.00
#
_symmetry.space_group_name_H-M   'P 1'
#
loop_
_entity.id
_entity.type
_entity.pdbx_description
1 polymer ?
#
loop_
_entity_poly.entity_id
_entity_poly.type
_entity_poly.pdbx_seq_one_letter_code
_entity_poly.pdbx_strand_id
1 'polypeptide(L)' 'MLIYKKLEGGAFQWPTPSDGMIRLSPAQFSALFEGIDWRAVRAQRRRRPRLAG' A
#
# COMPACT_ATOMS: atom_id res chain seq x y z
N MET A 1 1.03 -26.50 1.94
CA MET A 1 2.34 -25.85 1.77
C MET A 1 2.20 -24.39 2.17
N LEU A 2 3.05 -23.89 3.08
CA LEU A 2 3.04 -22.48 3.48
C LEU A 2 4.04 -21.71 2.61
N ILE A 3 3.62 -20.58 2.04
CA ILE A 3 4.48 -19.65 1.32
C ILE A 3 4.53 -18.36 2.14
N TYR A 4 5.74 -17.90 2.48
CA TYR A 4 5.94 -16.66 3.21
C TYR A 4 7.09 -15.85 2.56
N LYS A 5 7.01 -14.53 2.66
CA LYS A 5 8.02 -13.60 2.15
C LYS A 5 8.80 -13.01 3.32
N LYS A 6 10.12 -13.17 3.32
CA LYS A 6 11.02 -12.58 4.31
C LYS A 6 11.35 -11.14 3.91
N LEU A 7 11.31 -10.23 4.87
CA LEU A 7 11.79 -8.86 4.68
C LEU A 7 13.28 -8.81 5.02
N GLU A 8 14.07 -8.24 4.12
CA GLU A 8 15.52 -8.13 4.28
C GLU A 8 15.93 -6.94 5.18
N GLY A 9 14.99 -6.04 5.52
CA GLY A 9 15.23 -4.92 6.42
C GLY A 9 13.94 -4.30 6.98
N GLY A 10 13.97 -3.90 8.26
CA GLY A 10 12.82 -3.31 8.95
C GLY A 10 11.77 -4.33 9.43
N ALA A 11 10.89 -3.89 10.33
CA ALA A 11 9.76 -4.69 10.79
C ALA A 11 8.56 -4.49 9.85
N PHE A 12 7.82 -5.57 9.55
CA PHE A 12 6.57 -5.44 8.81
C PHE A 12 5.51 -4.75 9.67
N GLN A 13 5.14 -3.52 9.32
CA GLN A 13 4.09 -2.80 10.01
C GLN A 13 2.74 -3.09 9.36
N TRP A 14 2.04 -4.09 9.92
CA TRP A 14 0.63 -4.31 9.61
C TRP A 14 -0.17 -3.03 9.91
N PRO A 15 -1.05 -2.60 9.00
CA PRO A 15 -1.97 -1.52 9.29
C PRO A 15 -2.87 -1.93 10.45
N THR A 16 -3.05 -1.05 11.43
CA THR A 16 -4.04 -1.27 12.49
C THR A 16 -5.43 -0.98 11.91
N PRO A 17 -6.36 -1.95 11.89
CA PRO A 17 -7.72 -1.70 11.42
C PRO A 17 -8.40 -0.72 12.37
N SER A 18 -8.86 0.43 11.88
CA SER A 18 -9.61 1.39 12.70
C SER A 18 -11.06 0.93 12.95
N ASP A 19 -11.64 0.16 12.02
CA ASP A 19 -13.01 -0.36 12.06
C ASP A 19 -13.07 -1.81 11.53
N GLY A 20 -12.01 -2.60 11.77
CA GLY A 20 -11.86 -3.95 11.20
C GLY A 20 -11.52 -3.99 9.70
N MET A 21 -11.57 -2.86 8.99
CA MET A 21 -11.14 -2.74 7.60
C MET A 21 -10.03 -1.71 7.41
N ILE A 22 -9.13 -2.00 6.46
CA ILE A 22 -8.04 -1.12 6.04
C ILE A 22 -8.33 -0.70 4.60
N ARG A 23 -8.46 0.61 4.36
CA ARG A 23 -8.63 1.16 3.01
C ARG A 23 -7.27 1.57 2.46
N LEU A 24 -6.75 0.80 1.51
CA LEU A 24 -5.51 1.12 0.80
C LEU A 24 -5.81 1.56 -0.63
N SER A 25 -5.09 2.58 -1.11
CA SER A 25 -4.97 2.80 -2.54
C SER A 25 -4.18 1.67 -3.21
N PRO A 26 -4.30 1.47 -4.54
CA PRO A 26 -3.50 0.47 -5.25
C PRO A 26 -1.99 0.61 -5.01
N ALA A 27 -1.47 1.85 -4.99
CA ALA A 27 -0.06 2.12 -4.74
C ALA A 27 0.38 1.73 -3.31
N GLN A 28 -0.46 1.98 -2.32
CA GLN A 28 -0.18 1.57 -0.93
C GLN A 28 -0.24 0.06 -0.76
N PHE A 29 -1.16 -0.63 -1.44
CA PHE A 29 -1.22 -2.09 -1.43
C PHE A 29 0.03 -2.71 -2.07
N SER A 30 0.47 -2.20 -3.23
CA SER A 30 1.71 -2.66 -3.86
C SER A 30 2.92 -2.47 -2.93
N ALA A 31 3.05 -1.30 -2.29
CA ALA A 31 4.12 -1.06 -1.32
C ALA A 31 4.08 -2.01 -0.12
N LEU A 32 2.89 -2.26 0.44
CA LEU A 32 2.69 -3.23 1.51
C LEU A 32 3.12 -4.64 1.06
N PHE A 33 2.71 -5.08 -0.12
CA PHE A 33 3.07 -6.39 -0.67
C PHE A 33 4.57 -6.51 -0.99
N GLU A 34 5.18 -5.41 -1.42
CA GLU A 34 6.62 -5.34 -1.68
C GLU A 34 7.46 -5.30 -0.40
N GLY A 35 6.87 -4.98 0.75
CA GLY A 35 7.59 -4.83 2.02
C GLY A 35 8.19 -3.43 2.21
N ILE A 36 7.76 -2.48 1.40
CA ILE A 36 8.09 -1.06 1.50
C ILE A 36 7.19 -0.42 2.56
N ASP A 37 7.64 0.66 3.20
CA ASP A 37 6.78 1.44 4.10
C ASP A 37 5.61 2.07 3.30
N TRP A 38 4.48 1.37 3.30
CA TRP A 38 3.26 1.77 2.64
C TRP A 38 2.63 3.05 3.22
N ARG A 39 2.99 3.45 4.45
CA ARG A 39 2.48 4.67 5.09
C ARG A 39 3.09 5.92 4.47
N ALA A 40 4.31 5.83 3.97
CA ALA A 40 4.98 6.91 3.25
C ALA A 40 4.43 7.09 1.82
N VAL A 41 3.71 6.09 1.28
CA VAL A 41 3.12 6.15 -0.05
C VAL A 41 1.87 7.02 -0.05
N ARG A 42 1.98 8.19 -0.67
CA ARG A 42 0.83 9.04 -0.95
C ARG A 42 0.20 8.66 -2.29
N ALA A 43 -1.07 8.27 -2.25
CA ALA A 43 -1.85 8.09 -3.46
C ALA A 43 -1.89 9.42 -4.22
N GLN A 44 -1.22 9.48 -5.37
CA GLN A 44 -1.30 10.66 -6.23
C GLN A 44 -2.75 10.73 -6.72
N ARG A 45 -3.46 11.81 -6.37
CA ARG A 45 -4.80 12.04 -6.92
C ARG A 45 -4.65 12.04 -8.43
N ARG A 46 -5.20 11.03 -9.10
CA ARG A 46 -5.29 10.98 -10.56
C ARG A 46 -5.96 12.29 -10.98
N ARG A 47 -5.20 13.20 -11.58
CA ARG A 47 -5.79 14.41 -12.16
C ARG A 47 -6.77 13.90 -13.22
N ARG A 48 -8.04 14.30 -13.11
CA ARG A 48 -8.97 14.09 -14.23
C ARG A 48 -8.33 14.75 -15.46
N PRO A 49 -8.17 14.02 -16.58
CA PRO A 49 -7.69 14.64 -17.80
C PRO A 49 -8.60 15.82 -18.11
N ARG A 50 -8.01 17.01 -18.26
CA ARG A 50 -8.75 18.26 -18.45
C ARG A 50 -9.25 18.40 -19.89
N LEU A 51 -8.75 17.57 -20.80
CA LEU A 51 -9.15 17.52 -22.20
C LEU A 51 -9.34 16.04 -22.58
N ALA A 52 -10.59 15.68 -22.84
CA ALA A 52 -10.92 14.71 -23.87
C ALA A 52 -11.36 15.57 -25.06
N GLY A 53 -10.40 15.91 -25.91
CA GLY A 53 -10.65 16.57 -27.19
C GLY A 53 -10.73 15.53 -28.28
#